data_AF-A0A940VI05-F1
#
_entry.id   AF-A0A940VI05-F1
#
_cell.length_a   1.000
_cell.length_b   1.000
_cell.length_c   1.000
_cell.angle_alpha   90.00
_cell.angle_beta   90.00
_cell.angle_gamma   90.00
#
_symmetry.space_group_name_H-M   'P 1'
#
loop_
_entity.id
_entity.type
_entity.pdbx_description
1 polymer ?
#
loop_
_entity_poly.entity_id
_entity_poly.type
_entity_poly.pdbx_seq_one_letter_code
_entity_poly.pdbx_strand_id
1 'polypeptide(L)'
;MDIELLISDGSVFTKISGVINAQTEFDEVYYPMYKSAGVTSWQEYTEPTLTTEEKIAALDEEYESQFTAITQAYLTALTAGDTTTATERQTDYTTLVTEYETAKETIESGS
;
A
#
# COMPACT_ATOMS: atom_id res chain seq x y z
N MET A 1 21.21 -3.70 -1.19
CA MET A 1 20.34 -3.78 -0.01
C MET A 1 20.73 -2.60 0.84
N ASP A 2 19.92 -1.55 0.81
CA ASP A 2 20.21 -0.34 1.56
C ASP A 2 19.60 -0.48 2.95
N ILE A 3 20.43 -0.25 3.96
CA ILE A 3 20.04 -0.27 5.36
C ILE A 3 20.12 1.18 5.84
N GLU A 4 18.97 1.80 6.05
CA GLU A 4 18.92 3.13 6.64
C GLU A 4 19.00 3.01 8.17
N LEU A 5 20.03 3.62 8.73
CA LEU A 5 20.23 3.76 10.17
C LEU A 5 19.45 4.98 10.66
N LEU A 6 18.30 4.75 11.27
CA LEU A 6 17.50 5.78 11.93
C LEU A 6 17.92 5.83 13.40
N ILE A 7 18.31 7.00 13.90
CA ILE A 7 18.65 7.18 15.31
C ILE A 7 17.60 8.08 15.93
N SER A 8 16.88 7.57 16.94
CA SER A 8 15.93 8.33 17.76
C SER A 8 16.16 8.01 19.23
N ASP A 9 16.24 9.03 20.08
CA ASP A 9 16.37 8.91 21.54
C ASP A 9 17.49 7.98 22.03
N GLY A 10 18.65 8.02 21.36
CA GLY A 10 19.80 7.19 21.71
C GLY A 10 19.70 5.72 21.28
N SER A 11 18.63 5.36 20.58
CA SER A 11 18.43 4.02 20.01
C SER A 11 18.72 4.03 18.50
N VAL A 12 19.33 2.94 18.03
CA VAL A 12 19.75 2.75 16.64
C VAL A 12 18.80 1.74 15.98
N PHE A 13 18.08 2.17 14.96
CA PHE A 13 17.13 1.37 14.19
C PHE A 13 17.66 1.17 12.77
N THR A 14 17.45 -0.02 12.20
CA THR A 14 17.78 -0.30 10.79
C THR A 14 16.51 -0.55 10.00
N LYS A 15 16.21 0.33 9.04
CA LYS A 15 15.17 0.13 8.04
C LYS A 15 15.78 -0.65 6.86
N ILE A 16 15.30 -1.86 6.61
CA ILE A 16 15.69 -2.65 5.43
C ILE A 16 14.71 -2.31 4.31
N SER A 17 15.22 -1.76 3.21
CA SER A 17 14.42 -1.26 2.10
C SER A 17 13.42 -2.27 1.54
N GLY A 18 12.12 -1.98 1.70
CA GLY A 18 11.10 -2.29 0.70
C GLY A 18 10.58 -3.73 0.62
N VAL A 19 10.82 -4.57 1.63
CA VAL A 19 10.16 -5.89 1.72
C VAL A 19 9.40 -5.95 3.04
N ILE A 20 8.07 -6.05 2.94
CA ILE A 20 7.22 -6.48 4.06
C ILE A 20 7.54 -7.96 4.28
N ASN A 21 8.59 -8.26 5.05
CA ASN A 21 8.75 -9.59 5.60
C ASN A 21 7.86 -9.66 6.84
N ALA A 22 6.99 -10.68 6.90
CA ALA A 22 6.29 -10.99 8.14
C ALA A 22 7.32 -11.05 9.27
N GLN A 23 7.04 -10.38 10.40
CA GLN A 23 7.91 -10.28 11.59
C GLN A 23 8.59 -11.62 11.93
N THR A 24 7.89 -12.74 11.70
CA THR A 24 8.39 -14.11 11.83
C THR A 24 9.68 -14.41 11.06
N GLU A 25 9.82 -13.99 9.80
CA GLU A 25 11.03 -14.27 9.01
C GLU A 25 12.22 -13.43 9.49
N PHE A 26 11.97 -12.20 9.95
CA PHE A 26 13.00 -11.35 10.55
C PHE A 26 13.54 -11.95 11.85
N ASP A 27 12.64 -12.38 12.74
CA ASP A 27 12.99 -12.95 14.05
C ASP A 27 13.72 -14.29 13.92
N GLU A 28 13.35 -15.13 12.96
CA GLU A 28 13.94 -16.45 12.80
C GLU A 28 15.27 -16.44 12.03
N VAL A 29 15.38 -15.62 10.98
CA VAL A 29 16.51 -15.70 10.03
C VAL A 29 17.56 -14.63 10.32
N TYR A 30 17.13 -13.41 10.64
CA TYR A 30 18.02 -12.25 10.65
C TYR A 30 18.43 -11.83 12.07
N TYR A 31 17.52 -11.87 13.05
CA TYR A 31 17.81 -11.50 14.44
C TYR A 31 18.99 -12.27 15.07
N PRO A 32 19.19 -13.59 14.85
CA PRO A 32 20.35 -14.30 15.38
C PRO A 32 21.69 -13.74 14.90
N MET A 33 21.77 -13.26 13.65
CA MET A 33 22.98 -12.65 13.09
C MET A 33 23.30 -11.31 13.77
N TYR A 34 22.29 -10.46 13.98
CA TYR A 34 22.47 -9.17 14.67
C TYR A 34 22.75 -9.31 16.17
N LYS A 35 22.13 -10.29 16.85
CA LYS A 35 22.42 -10.63 18.25
C LYS A 35 23.88 -11.06 18.41
N SER A 36 24.44 -11.81 17.47
CA SER A 36 25.85 -12.22 17.49
C SER A 36 26.82 -11.05 17.31
N ALA A 37 26.36 -9.95 16.70
CA ALA A 37 27.11 -8.70 16.53
C ALA A 37 26.98 -7.73 17.73
N GLY A 38 26.37 -8.16 18.84
CA GLY A 38 26.31 -7.38 20.08
C GLY A 38 25.07 -6.51 20.24
N VAL A 39 24.06 -6.66 19.40
CA VAL A 39 22.77 -5.98 19.62
C VAL A 39 22.02 -6.68 20.77
N THR A 40 21.82 -5.96 21.87
CA THR A 40 21.28 -6.51 23.13
C THR A 40 19.77 -6.43 23.26
N SER A 41 19.12 -5.61 22.45
CA SER A 41 17.67 -5.46 22.40
C SER A 41 17.25 -4.95 21.04
N TRP A 42 16.17 -5.52 20.51
CA TRP A 42 15.42 -4.96 19.40
C TRP A 42 14.00 -4.70 19.88
N GLN A 43 13.49 -3.50 19.66
CA GLN A 43 12.07 -3.24 19.79
C GLN A 43 11.41 -3.65 18.49
N GLU A 44 10.33 -4.42 18.61
CA GLU A 44 9.40 -4.69 17.52
C GLU A 44 9.02 -3.34 16.90
N TYR A 45 9.29 -3.17 15.61
CA TYR A 45 8.64 -2.11 14.87
C TYR A 45 7.19 -2.57 14.69
N THR A 46 6.34 -2.21 15.64
CA THR A 46 4.91 -2.20 15.39
C THR A 46 4.66 -1.12 14.37
N GLU A 47 4.42 -1.53 13.12
CA GLU A 47 3.88 -0.64 12.10
C GLU A 47 2.69 0.09 12.73
N PRO A 48 2.64 1.44 12.70
CA PRO A 48 1.53 2.14 13.29
C PRO A 48 0.26 1.59 12.65
N THR A 49 -0.64 1.04 13.47
CA THR A 49 -1.94 0.61 12.98
C THR A 49 -2.63 1.84 12.41
N LEU A 50 -2.66 1.95 11.08
CA LEU A 50 -3.34 3.04 10.41
C LEU A 50 -4.78 3.08 10.92
N THR A 51 -5.20 4.28 11.30
CA THR A 51 -6.60 4.56 11.60
C THR A 51 -7.46 4.23 10.37
N THR A 52 -8.75 3.99 10.59
CA THR A 52 -9.72 3.81 9.49
C THR A 52 -9.63 4.98 8.50
N GLU A 53 -9.46 6.21 8.99
CA GLU A 53 -9.31 7.42 8.17
C GLU A 53 -8.04 7.39 7.30
N GLU A 54 -6.90 7.00 7.86
CA GLU A 54 -5.64 6.87 7.09
C GLU A 54 -5.71 5.75 6.05
N LYS A 55 -6.41 4.64 6.36
CA LYS A 55 -6.64 3.56 5.40
C LYS A 55 -7.53 3.98 4.24
N ILE A 56 -8.59 4.76 4.51
CA ILE A 56 -9.45 5.30 3.46
C ILE A 56 -8.67 6.32 2.61
N ALA A 57 -7.86 7.18 3.22
CA ALA A 57 -7.05 8.14 2.48
C ALA A 57 -6.05 7.46 1.53
N ALA A 58 -5.41 6.36 1.98
CA ALA A 58 -4.54 5.57 1.12
C ALA A 58 -5.31 4.88 -0.02
N LEU A 59 -6.51 4.38 0.26
CA LEU A 59 -7.40 3.80 -0.75
C LEU A 59 -7.84 4.86 -1.79
N ASP A 60 -8.17 6.07 -1.33
CA ASP A 60 -8.56 7.18 -2.21
C ASP A 60 -7.42 7.54 -3.16
N GLU A 61 -6.18 7.66 -2.66
CA GLU A 61 -4.99 7.95 -3.48
C GLU A 61 -4.72 6.84 -4.50
N GLU A 62 -4.86 5.56 -4.10
CA GLU A 62 -4.68 4.42 -5.00
C GLU A 62 -5.69 4.43 -6.16
N TYR A 63 -6.96 4.70 -5.87
CA TYR A 63 -8.04 4.65 -6.86
C TYR A 63 -8.19 5.94 -7.68
N GLU A 64 -7.77 7.10 -7.18
CA GLU A 64 -7.83 8.37 -7.91
C GLU A 64 -7.10 8.28 -9.27
N SER A 65 -5.91 7.68 -9.27
CA SER A 65 -5.11 7.50 -10.48
C SER A 65 -5.81 6.60 -11.51
N GLN A 66 -6.49 5.55 -11.04
CA GLN A 66 -7.19 4.57 -11.87
C GLN A 66 -8.47 5.16 -12.48
N PHE A 67 -9.27 5.87 -11.68
CA PHE A 67 -10.44 6.61 -12.17
C PHE A 67 -10.06 7.66 -13.21
N THR A 68 -8.97 8.37 -12.97
CA THR A 68 -8.43 9.36 -13.91
C THR A 68 -8.02 8.70 -15.23
N ALA A 69 -7.30 7.58 -15.17
CA ALA A 69 -6.85 6.85 -16.37
C ALA A 69 -8.02 6.32 -17.19
N ILE A 70 -9.02 5.68 -16.56
CA ILE A 70 -10.20 5.16 -17.25
C ILE A 70 -11.02 6.29 -17.87
N THR A 71 -11.20 7.39 -17.15
CA THR A 71 -11.94 8.57 -17.66
C THR A 71 -11.24 9.16 -18.89
N GLN A 72 -9.91 9.30 -18.86
CA GLN A 72 -9.15 9.78 -20.02
C GLN A 72 -9.22 8.81 -21.20
N ALA A 73 -9.14 7.51 -20.96
CA ALA A 73 -9.29 6.49 -22.01
C ALA A 73 -10.69 6.55 -22.65
N TYR A 74 -11.74 6.72 -21.85
CA TYR A 74 -13.10 6.91 -22.31
C TYR A 74 -13.25 8.15 -23.20
N LEU A 75 -12.76 9.31 -22.75
CA LEU A 75 -12.82 10.56 -23.51
C LEU A 75 -12.03 10.48 -24.82
N THR A 76 -10.89 9.78 -24.81
CA THR A 76 -10.08 9.52 -26.01
C THR A 76 -10.85 8.68 -27.03
N ALA A 77 -11.51 7.61 -26.58
CA ALA A 77 -12.33 6.75 -27.44
C ALA A 77 -13.52 7.52 -28.04
N LEU A 78 -14.22 8.34 -27.23
CA LEU A 78 -15.29 9.22 -27.73
C LEU A 78 -14.80 10.19 -28.80
N THR A 79 -13.65 10.83 -28.57
CA THR A 79 -13.06 11.79 -29.52
C THR A 79 -12.65 11.11 -30.83
N ALA A 80 -12.20 9.86 -30.77
CA ALA A 80 -11.88 9.04 -31.94
C ALA A 80 -13.12 8.47 -32.66
N GLY A 81 -14.32 8.60 -32.08
CA GLY A 81 -15.54 7.97 -32.59
C GLY A 81 -15.60 6.45 -32.37
N ASP A 82 -14.74 5.90 -31.51
CA ASP A 82 -14.70 4.48 -31.17
C ASP A 82 -15.70 4.18 -30.05
N THR A 83 -16.95 3.94 -30.45
CA THR A 83 -18.05 3.69 -29.51
C THR A 83 -17.90 2.37 -28.75
N THR A 84 -17.26 1.36 -29.35
CA THR A 84 -17.06 0.07 -28.68
C THR A 84 -16.10 0.21 -27.51
N THR A 85 -14.92 0.80 -27.75
CA THR A 85 -13.95 1.07 -26.68
C THR A 85 -14.54 2.01 -25.62
N ALA A 86 -15.32 3.02 -26.02
CA ALA A 86 -15.99 3.90 -25.05
C ALA A 86 -16.97 3.15 -24.14
N THR A 87 -17.77 2.21 -24.68
CA THR A 87 -18.66 1.38 -23.88
C THR A 87 -17.88 0.45 -22.94
N GLU A 88 -16.79 -0.16 -23.42
CA GLU A 88 -15.92 -0.99 -22.58
C GLU A 88 -15.37 -0.19 -21.39
N ARG A 89 -14.85 1.03 -21.61
CA ARG A 89 -14.35 1.89 -20.52
C ARG A 89 -15.42 2.34 -19.54
N GLN A 90 -16.67 2.49 -20.00
CA GLN A 90 -17.79 2.78 -19.10
C GLN A 90 -18.11 1.59 -18.20
N THR A 91 -18.03 0.36 -18.73
CA THR A 91 -18.14 -0.86 -17.93
C THR A 91 -16.98 -0.97 -16.94
N ASP A 92 -15.74 -0.76 -17.38
CA ASP A 92 -14.55 -0.79 -16.52
C ASP A 92 -14.68 0.22 -15.36
N TYR A 93 -15.15 1.44 -15.65
CA TYR A 93 -15.38 2.47 -14.63
C TYR A 93 -16.40 1.99 -13.57
N THR A 94 -17.49 1.36 -14.00
CA THR A 94 -18.55 0.87 -13.09
C THR A 94 -18.03 -0.25 -12.20
N THR A 95 -17.21 -1.14 -12.75
CA THR A 95 -16.52 -2.19 -11.98
C THR A 95 -15.59 -1.56 -10.94
N LEU A 96 -14.76 -0.59 -11.34
CA LEU A 96 -13.80 0.07 -10.44
C LEU A 96 -14.49 0.80 -9.28
N VAL A 97 -15.66 1.44 -9.53
CA VAL A 97 -16.49 2.01 -8.46
C VAL A 97 -16.94 0.94 -7.47
N THR A 98 -17.38 -0.21 -7.96
CA THR A 98 -17.85 -1.30 -7.08
C THR A 98 -16.71 -1.87 -6.23
N GLU A 99 -15.52 -2.03 -6.83
CA GLU A 99 -14.32 -2.48 -6.12
C GLU A 99 -13.89 -1.48 -5.04
N TYR A 100 -13.86 -0.19 -5.37
CA TYR A 100 -13.56 0.88 -4.41
C TYR A 100 -14.54 0.89 -3.23
N GLU A 101 -15.84 0.87 -3.48
CA GLU A 101 -16.86 0.89 -2.42
C GLU A 101 -16.77 -0.36 -1.54
N THR A 102 -16.50 -1.54 -2.12
CA THR A 102 -16.31 -2.79 -1.36
C THR A 102 -15.07 -2.73 -0.47
N ALA A 103 -13.95 -2.21 -0.99
CA ALA A 103 -12.72 -2.04 -0.23
C ALA A 103 -12.90 -1.03 0.91
N LYS A 104 -13.61 0.07 0.64
CA LYS A 104 -13.96 1.08 1.65
C LYS A 104 -14.85 0.51 2.75
N GLU A 105 -15.89 -0.23 2.40
CA GLU A 105 -16.78 -0.88 3.37
C GLU A 105 -16.01 -1.89 4.25
N THR A 106 -15.04 -2.61 3.67
CA THR A 106 -14.18 -3.54 4.42
C THR A 106 -13.33 -2.79 5.46
N ILE A 107 -12.76 -1.64 5.07
CA ILE A 107 -11.98 -0.79 5.98
C ILE A 107 -12.87 -0.19 7.09
N GLU A 108 -14.06 0.29 6.75
CA GLU A 108 -15.01 0.90 7.69
C GLU A 108 -15.61 -0.12 8.67
N SER A 109 -15.88 -1.34 8.22
CA SER A 109 -16.42 -2.43 9.05
C SER A 109 -15.36 -3.14 9.89
N GLY A 110 -14.07 -2.88 9.65
CA GLY A 110 -12.94 -3.47 10.39
C GLY A 110 -12.83 -4.99 10.20
N SER A 111 -13.34 -5.52 9.08
CA SER A 111 -13.34 -6.95 8.75
C SER A 111 -12.09 -7.40 8.01
#